data_AF-A0A5Q4T8U0-F1
#
_entry.id   AF-A0A5Q4T8U0-F1
#
_cell.length_a   1.000
_cell.length_b   1.000
_cell.length_c   1.000
_cell.angle_alpha   90.00
_cell.angle_beta   90.00
_cell.angle_gamma   90.00
#
_symmetry.space_group_name_H-M   'P 1'
#
loop_
_entity.id
_entity.type
_entity.pdbx_description
1 polymer ?
#
loop_
_entity_poly.entity_id
_entity_poly.type
_entity_poly.pdbx_seq_one_letter_code
_entity_poly.pdbx_strand_id
1 'polypeptide(L)'
;MRTTFLLDAVPGIHPGTEIDLTRDWLDFLGGRWRWTEKHTDAGVPTMRQIGTDAPTELYPLDELYLWRGPLTPAPRPATTDQAAAVLHAPYKGDEQVRPPLPVKPVLKSPAATAVAAVVAEPKPADPVPSPGMFAQFLARLRRGGAQ
;
A
#
# COMPACT_ATOMS: atom_id res chain seq x y z
N MET A 1 20.45 4.19 -18.43
CA MET A 1 19.12 4.24 -19.08
C MET A 1 18.09 4.29 -17.97
N ARG A 2 17.25 5.33 -17.91
CA ARG A 2 16.23 5.48 -16.86
C ARG A 2 15.00 4.68 -17.31
N THR A 3 14.64 3.65 -16.57
CA THR A 3 13.47 2.83 -16.88
C THR A 3 12.39 3.14 -15.86
N THR A 4 11.39 3.92 -16.27
CA THR A 4 10.31 4.37 -15.40
C THR A 4 8.95 4.02 -15.97
N PHE A 5 7.96 3.91 -15.10
CA PHE A 5 6.57 3.61 -15.45
C PHE A 5 5.63 4.63 -14.81
N LEU A 6 4.68 5.15 -15.58
CA LEU A 6 3.67 6.10 -15.12
C LEU A 6 2.36 5.37 -14.77
N LEU A 7 1.89 5.55 -13.54
CA LEU A 7 0.64 4.96 -13.04
C LEU A 7 -0.59 5.85 -13.35
N ASP A 8 -0.73 6.29 -14.59
CA ASP A 8 -1.80 7.23 -14.98
C ASP A 8 -3.16 6.55 -15.26
N ALA A 9 -3.13 5.26 -15.59
CA ALA A 9 -4.31 4.54 -16.07
C ALA A 9 -5.07 3.77 -14.98
N VAL A 10 -4.59 3.77 -13.73
CA VAL A 10 -5.16 2.93 -12.67
C VAL A 10 -6.13 3.76 -11.81
N PRO A 11 -7.43 3.41 -11.79
CA PRO A 11 -8.41 4.12 -10.98
C PRO A 11 -8.03 4.09 -9.48
N GLY A 12 -8.06 5.26 -8.82
CA GLY A 12 -7.75 5.38 -7.40
C GLY A 12 -6.25 5.49 -7.08
N ILE A 13 -5.37 5.44 -8.08
CA ILE A 13 -3.96 5.81 -7.92
C ILE A 13 -3.80 7.31 -8.19
N HIS A 14 -2.87 7.95 -7.50
CA HIS A 14 -2.53 9.34 -7.75
C HIS A 14 -1.97 9.49 -9.17
N PRO A 15 -2.67 10.18 -10.09
CA PRO A 15 -2.17 10.39 -11.44
C PRO A 15 -0.85 11.15 -11.40
N GLY A 16 0.06 10.82 -12.32
CA GLY A 16 1.41 11.37 -12.41
C GLY A 16 2.44 10.67 -11.51
N THR A 17 2.11 9.53 -10.90
CA THR A 17 3.09 8.78 -10.10
C THR A 17 4.07 8.04 -11.02
N GLU A 18 5.33 8.45 -11.01
CA GLU A 18 6.42 7.81 -11.75
C GLU A 18 7.17 6.81 -10.84
N ILE A 19 7.19 5.53 -11.24
CA ILE A 19 7.93 4.47 -10.56
C ILE A 19 9.23 4.20 -11.32
N ASP A 20 10.37 4.37 -10.65
CA ASP A 20 11.70 3.95 -11.12
C ASP A 20 11.86 2.42 -10.98
N LEU A 21 11.78 1.70 -12.10
CA LEU A 21 11.86 0.24 -12.14
C LEU A 21 13.29 -0.29 -11.94
N THR A 22 14.29 0.59 -11.90
CA THR A 22 15.70 0.21 -11.63
C THR A 22 16.00 0.01 -10.15
N ARG A 23 15.02 0.31 -9.28
CA ARG A 23 15.15 0.24 -7.82
C ARG A 23 14.28 -0.84 -7.23
N ASP A 24 14.65 -1.22 -6.01
CA ASP A 24 13.77 -1.99 -5.16
C ASP A 24 12.77 -1.06 -4.48
N TRP A 25 11.59 -1.61 -4.24
CA TRP A 25 10.47 -0.92 -3.61
C TRP A 25 10.01 -1.68 -2.38
N LEU A 26 9.34 -0.99 -1.47
CA LEU A 26 8.76 -1.50 -0.24
C LEU A 26 7.26 -1.23 -0.26
N ASP A 27 6.46 -2.24 0.07
CA ASP A 27 5.07 -2.03 0.42
C ASP A 27 4.92 -1.56 1.88
N PHE A 28 3.69 -1.22 2.29
CA PHE A 28 3.38 -0.77 3.65
C PHE A 28 3.60 -1.83 4.75
N LEU A 29 3.70 -3.10 4.38
CA LEU A 29 4.02 -4.21 5.30
C LEU A 29 5.53 -4.48 5.37
N GLY A 30 6.34 -3.72 4.63
CA GLY A 30 7.79 -3.91 4.54
C GLY A 30 8.20 -5.00 3.55
N GLY A 31 7.27 -5.55 2.77
CA GLY A 31 7.57 -6.47 1.67
C GLY A 31 8.40 -5.77 0.61
N ARG A 32 9.53 -6.36 0.23
CA ARG A 32 10.44 -5.80 -0.77
C ARG A 32 10.11 -6.34 -2.16
N TRP A 33 9.99 -5.46 -3.14
CA TRP A 33 9.58 -5.77 -4.50
C TRP A 33 10.61 -5.28 -5.51
N ARG A 34 10.84 -6.07 -6.57
CA ARG A 34 11.71 -5.70 -7.69
C ARG A 34 11.05 -6.04 -9.01
N TRP A 35 11.25 -5.15 -9.98
CA TRP A 35 10.83 -5.37 -11.35
C TRP A 35 11.61 -6.52 -11.99
N THR A 36 10.91 -7.40 -12.70
CA THR A 36 11.51 -8.61 -13.27
C THR A 36 11.90 -8.46 -14.75
N GLU A 37 11.98 -7.23 -15.26
CA GLU A 37 12.23 -6.94 -16.68
C GLU A 37 11.15 -7.49 -17.63
N LYS A 38 10.02 -7.94 -17.07
CA LYS A 38 8.87 -8.48 -17.79
C LYS A 38 7.69 -7.53 -17.69
N HIS A 39 6.80 -7.66 -18.66
CA HIS A 39 5.52 -6.97 -18.71
C HIS A 39 4.41 -7.99 -18.95
N THR A 40 3.19 -7.64 -18.56
CA THR A 40 1.98 -8.33 -18.99
C THR A 40 1.70 -8.05 -20.48
N ASP A 41 0.72 -8.74 -21.07
CA ASP A 41 0.28 -8.48 -22.45
C ASP A 41 -0.26 -7.05 -22.64
N ALA A 42 -0.73 -6.42 -21.56
CA ALA A 42 -1.17 -5.02 -21.55
C ALA A 42 -0.01 -4.01 -21.40
N GLY A 43 1.24 -4.48 -21.33
CA GLY A 43 2.42 -3.64 -21.16
C GLY A 43 2.65 -3.16 -19.72
N VAL A 44 2.00 -3.76 -18.73
CA VAL A 44 2.20 -3.40 -17.32
C VAL A 44 3.42 -4.13 -16.76
N PRO A 45 4.38 -3.44 -16.10
CA PRO A 45 5.54 -4.08 -15.49
C PRO A 45 5.14 -5.15 -14.47
N THR A 46 5.84 -6.29 -14.46
CA THR A 46 5.64 -7.31 -13.43
C THR A 46 6.71 -7.23 -12.35
N MET A 47 6.27 -7.28 -11.11
CA MET A 47 7.07 -7.21 -9.90
C MET A 47 7.13 -8.58 -9.24
N ARG A 48 8.23 -8.86 -8.54
CA ARG A 48 8.38 -10.04 -7.70
C ARG A 48 8.81 -9.62 -6.30
N GLN A 49 8.25 -10.26 -5.29
CA GLN A 49 8.71 -10.07 -3.91
C GLN A 49 10.10 -10.70 -3.73
N ILE A 50 11.00 -10.04 -3.00
CA ILE A 50 12.36 -10.51 -2.73
C ILE A 50 12.51 -10.81 -1.24
N GLY A 51 13.06 -11.97 -0.92
CA GLY A 51 13.32 -12.43 0.43
C GLY A 51 13.48 -13.96 0.45
N THR A 52 13.96 -14.51 1.56
CA THR A 52 14.18 -15.96 1.71
C THR A 52 12.88 -16.76 1.58
N ASP A 53 11.78 -16.23 2.12
CA ASP A 53 10.45 -16.88 2.11
C ASP A 53 9.47 -16.17 1.17
N ALA A 54 9.99 -15.40 0.21
CA ALA A 54 9.15 -14.65 -0.72
C ALA A 54 8.51 -15.59 -1.76
N PRO A 55 7.22 -15.43 -2.08
CA PRO A 55 6.59 -16.17 -3.17
C PRO A 55 7.31 -15.92 -4.50
N THR A 56 7.41 -16.96 -5.32
CA THR A 56 7.99 -16.87 -6.67
C THR A 56 7.03 -16.23 -7.68
N GLU A 57 5.80 -15.94 -7.26
CA GLU A 57 4.74 -15.37 -8.08
C GLU A 57 5.10 -13.96 -8.57
N LEU A 58 4.64 -13.66 -9.79
CA LEU A 58 4.82 -12.36 -10.43
C LEU A 58 3.49 -11.61 -10.36
N TYR A 59 3.56 -10.36 -9.90
CA TYR A 59 2.40 -9.51 -9.76
C TYR A 59 2.51 -8.32 -10.72
N PRO A 60 1.49 -8.03 -11.53
CA PRO A 60 1.40 -6.77 -12.26
C PRO A 60 1.52 -5.58 -11.30
N LEU A 61 2.27 -4.54 -11.70
CA LEU A 61 2.58 -3.40 -10.83
C LEU A 61 1.32 -2.63 -10.41
N ASP A 62 0.32 -2.52 -11.30
CA ASP A 62 -0.97 -1.90 -11.01
C ASP A 62 -1.78 -2.69 -9.98
N GLU A 63 -1.90 -4.01 -10.14
CA GLU A 63 -2.54 -4.90 -9.16
C GLU A 63 -1.82 -4.87 -7.82
N LEU A 64 -0.49 -4.89 -7.84
CA LEU A 64 0.34 -4.77 -6.65
C LEU A 64 0.04 -3.46 -5.92
N TYR A 65 -0.04 -2.35 -6.64
CA TYR A 65 -0.35 -1.04 -6.06
C TYR A 65 -1.80 -0.97 -5.55
N LEU A 66 -2.76 -1.59 -6.23
CA LEU A 66 -4.15 -1.65 -5.77
C LEU A 66 -4.28 -2.46 -4.46
N TRP A 67 -3.58 -3.59 -4.35
CA TRP A 67 -3.70 -4.48 -3.20
C TRP A 67 -2.80 -4.09 -2.02
N ARG A 68 -1.58 -3.63 -2.30
CA ARG A 68 -0.58 -3.24 -1.29
C ARG A 68 -0.51 -1.74 -1.07
N GLY A 69 -1.25 -0.94 -1.82
CA GLY A 69 -1.17 0.51 -1.74
C GLY A 69 0.15 1.07 -2.30
N PRO A 70 0.41 2.36 -2.03
CA PRO A 70 1.58 3.05 -2.56
C PRO A 70 2.90 2.41 -2.14
N LEU A 71 3.73 2.09 -3.14
CA LEU A 71 5.07 1.59 -2.92
C LEU A 71 6.01 2.74 -2.56
N THR A 72 6.93 2.48 -1.63
CA THR A 72 8.00 3.41 -1.22
C THR A 72 9.35 2.91 -1.74
N PRO A 73 10.24 3.77 -2.24
CA PRO A 73 11.56 3.32 -2.67
C PRO A 73 12.33 2.69 -1.50
N ALA A 74 12.90 1.50 -1.71
CA ALA A 74 13.71 0.85 -0.68
C ALA A 74 14.95 1.71 -0.36
N PRO A 75 15.41 1.73 0.91
CA PRO A 75 16.66 2.37 1.26
C PRO A 75 17.81 1.81 0.43
N ARG A 76 18.54 2.68 -0.26
CA ARG A 76 19.79 2.31 -0.92
C ARG A 76 20.94 2.48 0.07
N PRO A 77 21.92 1.56 0.08
CA PRO A 77 23.16 1.81 0.81
C PRO A 77 23.76 3.16 0.40
N ALA A 78 24.16 3.95 1.38
CA ALA A 78 24.95 5.14 1.12
C ALA A 78 26.34 4.70 0.64
N THR A 79 26.89 5.40 -0.35
CA THR A 79 28.29 5.21 -0.72
C THR A 79 29.19 5.82 0.36
N THR A 80 30.44 5.37 0.48
CA THR A 80 31.42 5.97 1.41
C THR A 80 31.55 7.47 1.20
N ASP A 81 31.54 7.93 -0.06
CA ASP A 81 31.60 9.35 -0.39
C ASP A 81 30.37 10.12 0.08
N GLN A 82 29.17 9.52 -0.02
CA GLN A 82 27.94 10.13 0.49
C GLN A 82 27.96 10.20 2.02
N ALA A 83 28.44 9.15 2.69
CA ALA A 83 28.60 9.14 4.14
C ALA A 83 29.63 10.19 4.59
N ALA A 84 30.79 10.25 3.91
CA ALA A 84 31.84 11.24 4.18
C ALA A 84 31.33 12.67 3.95
N ALA A 85 30.59 12.93 2.88
CA ALA A 85 30.00 14.24 2.61
C ALA A 85 29.04 14.68 3.74
N VAL A 86 28.25 13.77 4.30
CA VAL A 86 27.37 14.08 5.44
C VAL A 86 28.15 14.32 6.73
N LEU A 87 29.19 13.52 6.99
CA LEU A 87 30.03 13.65 8.20
C LEU A 87 30.92 14.90 8.18
N HIS A 88 31.39 15.30 7.00
CA HIS A 88 32.24 16.48 6.81
C HIS A 88 31.47 17.73 6.40
N ALA A 89 30.15 17.63 6.20
CA ALA A 89 29.32 18.81 6.00
C ALA A 89 29.47 19.70 7.25
N PRO A 90 29.79 20.99 7.09
CA PRO A 90 29.83 21.90 8.22
C PRO A 90 28.47 21.86 8.91
N TYR A 91 28.46 21.51 10.19
CA TYR A 91 27.26 21.54 11.01
C TYR A 91 26.75 22.98 11.05
N LYS A 92 25.73 23.27 10.24
CA LYS A 92 24.95 24.51 10.36
C LYS A 92 24.01 24.32 11.54
N GLY A 93 24.51 24.63 12.74
CA GLY A 93 23.72 24.53 13.96
C GLY A 93 22.37 25.22 13.80
N ASP A 94 21.31 24.52 14.22
CA ASP A 94 19.93 24.98 14.42
C ASP A 94 19.30 25.91 13.37
N GLU A 95 19.77 25.93 12.13
CA GLU A 95 18.90 26.28 11.00
C GLU A 95 18.01 25.07 10.68
N GLN A 96 17.26 24.61 11.69
CA GLN A 96 15.98 24.00 11.40
C GLN A 96 15.19 25.08 10.66
N VAL A 97 15.15 24.95 9.34
CA VAL A 97 13.92 25.24 8.61
C VAL A 97 12.86 24.39 9.29
N ARG A 98 12.25 24.92 10.36
CA ARG A 98 10.92 24.48 10.76
C ARG A 98 10.14 24.60 9.45
N PRO A 99 9.60 23.50 8.87
CA PRO A 99 8.47 23.70 7.97
C PRO A 99 7.51 24.60 8.77
N PRO A 100 7.01 25.71 8.20
CA PRO A 100 6.12 26.58 8.95
C PRO A 100 5.09 25.67 9.58
N LEU A 101 5.07 25.61 10.92
CA LEU A 101 3.97 24.98 11.63
C LEU A 101 2.73 25.57 10.98
N PRO A 102 1.77 24.76 10.50
CA PRO A 102 0.53 25.30 9.99
C PRO A 102 0.03 26.25 11.07
N VAL A 103 0.06 27.55 10.73
CA VAL A 103 -0.49 28.61 11.55
C VAL A 103 -1.85 28.10 11.99
N LYS A 104 -2.06 28.10 13.31
CA LYS A 104 -3.31 27.71 13.97
C LYS A 104 -4.47 28.01 13.02
N PRO A 105 -5.29 27.03 12.59
CA PRO A 105 -6.59 27.41 12.11
C PRO A 105 -7.22 28.18 13.28
N VAL A 106 -7.44 29.47 13.07
CA VAL A 106 -8.38 30.23 13.88
C VAL A 106 -9.71 29.51 13.65
N LEU A 107 -10.00 28.53 14.50
CA LEU A 107 -11.33 28.01 14.71
C LEU A 107 -12.13 29.19 15.26
N LYS A 108 -12.61 30.04 14.36
CA LYS A 108 -13.86 30.76 14.59
C LYS A 108 -14.91 29.65 14.72
N SER A 109 -15.16 29.23 15.95
CA SER A 109 -16.33 28.44 16.27
C SER A 109 -17.58 29.20 15.83
N PRO A 110 -18.42 28.67 14.93
CA PRO A 110 -19.84 28.79 15.14
C PRO A 110 -20.23 27.76 16.22
N ALA A 111 -21.04 28.27 17.14
CA ALA A 111 -21.70 27.62 18.26
C ALA A 111 -21.98 26.11 18.10
N ALA A 112 -21.80 25.42 19.22
CA ALA A 112 -22.28 24.07 19.47
C ALA A 112 -23.76 23.95 19.13
N THR A 113 -24.09 23.21 18.07
CA THR A 113 -25.37 22.54 17.95
C THR A 113 -25.18 21.15 18.53
N ALA A 114 -25.69 20.96 19.75
CA ALA A 114 -25.85 19.65 20.35
C ALA A 114 -26.78 18.81 19.46
N VAL A 115 -26.29 17.68 18.96
CA VAL A 115 -27.16 16.61 18.47
C VAL A 115 -27.07 15.49 19.50
N ALA A 116 -28.23 15.25 20.11
CA ALA A 116 -28.45 14.32 21.18
C ALA A 116 -27.98 12.90 20.84
N ALA A 117 -27.50 12.20 21.85
CA ALA A 117 -27.36 10.76 21.84
C ALA A 117 -28.71 10.11 21.49
N VAL A 118 -28.78 9.41 20.37
CA VAL A 118 -29.78 8.38 20.15
C VAL A 118 -29.08 7.04 20.36
N VAL A 119 -29.40 6.43 21.50
CA VAL A 119 -29.24 4.99 21.72
C VAL A 119 -30.04 4.30 20.62
N ALA A 120 -29.36 3.76 19.62
CA ALA A 120 -29.94 2.80 18.71
C ALA A 120 -29.93 1.44 19.41
N GLU A 121 -31.12 0.87 19.61
CA GLU A 121 -31.29 -0.55 19.96
C GLU A 121 -30.44 -1.44 19.04
N PRO A 122 -29.84 -2.53 19.58
CA PRO A 122 -29.20 -3.52 18.74
C PRO A 122 -30.25 -4.24 17.89
N LYS A 123 -30.28 -3.93 16.59
CA LYS A 123 -30.97 -4.73 15.56
C LYS A 123 -30.46 -6.18 15.65
N PRO A 124 -31.34 -7.19 15.67
CA PRO A 124 -30.92 -8.58 15.76
C PRO A 124 -30.04 -8.92 14.56
N ALA A 125 -28.85 -9.44 14.86
CA ALA A 125 -27.91 -9.95 13.86
C ALA A 125 -28.60 -11.03 13.02
N ASP A 126 -28.44 -10.94 11.70
CA ASP A 126 -28.76 -12.05 10.80
C ASP A 126 -28.00 -13.29 11.28
N PRO A 127 -28.62 -14.49 11.31
CA PRO A 127 -27.99 -15.68 11.84
C PRO A 127 -26.76 -16.03 10.99
N VAL A 128 -25.58 -15.86 11.58
CA VAL A 128 -24.33 -16.41 11.05
C VAL A 128 -24.53 -17.92 10.92
N PRO A 129 -24.41 -18.51 9.71
CA PRO A 129 -24.56 -19.95 9.57
C PRO A 129 -23.48 -20.63 10.40
N SER A 130 -23.92 -21.41 11.38
CA SER A 130 -23.02 -22.16 12.26
C SER A 130 -22.19 -23.16 11.42
N PRO A 131 -20.95 -23.47 11.83
CA PRO A 131 -20.04 -24.36 11.08
C PRO A 131 -20.66 -25.71 10.68
N GLY A 132 -21.68 -26.19 11.42
CA GLY A 132 -22.42 -27.40 11.08
C GLY A 132 -23.26 -27.33 9.80
N MET A 133 -23.74 -26.14 9.42
CA MET A 133 -24.56 -25.96 8.20
C MET A 133 -23.71 -26.05 6.93
N PHE A 134 -22.46 -25.56 6.97
CA PHE A 134 -21.52 -25.70 5.86
C PHE A 134 -21.10 -27.15 5.65
N ALA A 135 -20.90 -27.91 6.73
CA ALA A 135 -20.61 -29.34 6.65
C ALA A 135 -21.79 -30.14 6.05
N GLN A 136 -23.04 -29.79 6.38
CA GLN A 136 -24.22 -30.42 5.75
C GLN A 136 -24.36 -30.07 4.27
N PHE A 137 -24.00 -28.85 3.85
CA PHE A 137 -23.99 -28.44 2.45
C PHE A 137 -22.96 -29.24 1.62
N LEU A 138 -21.73 -29.38 2.13
CA LEU A 138 -20.69 -30.21 1.48
C LEU A 138 -21.08 -31.69 1.43
N ALA A 139 -21.73 -32.20 2.47
CA ALA A 139 -22.23 -33.58 2.49
C ALA A 139 -23.34 -33.82 1.46
N ARG A 140 -24.16 -32.80 1.15
CA ARG A 140 -25.21 -32.86 0.11
C ARG A 140 -24.62 -32.83 -1.30
N LEU A 141 -23.62 -31.98 -1.56
CA LEU A 141 -22.93 -31.93 -2.86
C LEU A 141 -22.23 -33.24 -3.20
N ARG A 142 -21.64 -33.93 -2.20
CA ARG A 142 -21.05 -35.26 -2.39
C ARG A 142 -22.07 -36.36 -2.66
N ARG A 143 -23.35 -36.17 -2.29
CA ARG A 143 -24.39 -37.20 -2.43
C ARG A 143 -25.30 -36.99 -3.65
N GLY A 144 -25.26 -35.81 -4.28
CA GLY A 144 -26.11 -35.45 -5.42
C GLY A 144 -25.47 -35.59 -6.81
N GLY A 145 -24.25 -36.11 -6.92
CA GLY A 145 -23.59 -36.40 -8.20
C GLY A 145 -24.06 -37.72 -8.81
N ALA A 146 -25.36 -37.87 -9.06
CA ALA A 146 -25.92 -38.91 -9.92
C ALA A 146 -27.36 -38.54 -10.28
N GLN A 147 -27.51 -37.72 -11.31
CA GLN A 147 -28.48 -37.89 -12.39
C GLN A 147 -28.13 -36.95 -13.54
#